data_AF-A0A8K0VZI4-F1
#
_entry.id   AF-A0A8K0VZI4-F1
#
_cell.length_a   1.000
_cell.length_b   1.000
_cell.length_c   1.000
_cell.angle_alpha   90.00
_cell.angle_beta   90.00
_cell.angle_gamma   90.00
#
_symmetry.space_group_name_H-M   'P 1'
#
loop_
_entity.id
_entity.type
_entity.pdbx_description
1 polymer ?
#
loop_
_entity_poly.entity_id
_entity_poly.type
_entity_poly.pdbx_seq_one_letter_code
_entity_poly.pdbx_strand_id
1 'polypeptide(L)'
;MLSPPEMLIKQLYHSYRHTADIDRKGLFFSPTCMQICRPIPSYAATSRAGIVKYLKDAQVGDVPVANTSESSEEVREAKKNETTIKRKPVATVQQQAGKNEAPESSCIEKPKSRGVYTIRPLHAAEQEFSVNTITASVGLTPAQLIQRSKDEDWIGMRVDLWTDGAPDEGLLVKVQYWWRKEDAKPGEALEGDEKGKGWRQCLHDIMYLGPKDGSEGEEGLEVLE
;
A
#
# COMPACT_ATOMS: atom_id res chain seq x y z
N MET A 1 -21.69 16.34 -2.73
CA MET A 1 -21.21 16.58 -4.10
C MET A 1 -19.75 17.00 -4.00
N LEU A 2 -18.89 16.50 -4.90
CA LEU A 2 -17.47 16.89 -4.92
C LEU A 2 -17.35 18.34 -5.43
N SER A 3 -16.42 19.09 -4.84
CA SER A 3 -15.98 20.37 -5.38
C SER A 3 -15.20 20.18 -6.69
N PRO A 4 -15.05 21.23 -7.54
CA PRO A 4 -14.30 21.11 -8.79
C PRO A 4 -12.85 20.61 -8.61
N PRO A 5 -12.06 21.06 -7.61
CA PRO A 5 -10.74 20.51 -7.35
C PRO A 5 -10.75 19.03 -6.99
N GLU A 6 -11.69 18.58 -6.16
CA GLU A 6 -11.80 17.18 -5.74
C GLU A 6 -12.18 16.26 -6.92
N MET A 7 -13.03 16.73 -7.85
CA MET A 7 -13.33 16.01 -9.08
C MET A 7 -12.08 15.81 -9.96
N LEU A 8 -11.28 16.87 -10.13
CA LEU A 8 -10.05 16.80 -10.90
C LEU A 8 -9.02 15.88 -10.22
N ILE A 9 -8.89 15.95 -8.90
CA ILE A 9 -8.03 15.05 -8.13
C ILE A 9 -8.46 13.59 -8.28
N LYS A 10 -9.78 13.31 -8.24
CA LYS A 10 -10.31 11.96 -8.50
C LYS A 10 -9.89 11.44 -9.88
N GLN A 11 -9.97 12.28 -10.92
CA GLN A 11 -9.52 11.93 -12.27
C GLN A 11 -7.99 11.71 -12.33
N LEU A 12 -7.21 12.59 -11.71
CA LEU A 12 -5.75 12.45 -11.66
C LEU A 12 -5.31 11.19 -10.92
N TYR A 13 -5.98 10.83 -9.82
CA TYR A 13 -5.72 9.58 -9.11
C TYR A 13 -6.01 8.36 -9.99
N HIS A 14 -7.09 8.39 -10.77
CA HIS A 14 -7.39 7.34 -11.74
C HIS A 14 -6.27 7.21 -12.79
N SER A 15 -5.81 8.32 -13.38
CA SER A 15 -4.68 8.32 -14.32
C SER A 15 -3.39 7.81 -13.68
N TYR A 16 -3.10 8.21 -12.44
CA TYR A 16 -1.98 7.72 -11.64
C TYR A 16 -2.04 6.19 -11.48
N ARG A 17 -3.22 5.64 -11.15
CA ARG A 17 -3.43 4.21 -10.91
C ARG A 17 -3.20 3.37 -12.16
N HIS A 18 -3.46 3.92 -13.34
CA HIS A 18 -3.33 3.27 -14.65
C HIS A 18 -1.99 3.52 -15.34
N THR A 19 -1.15 4.41 -14.80
CA THR A 19 0.18 4.64 -15.35
C THR A 19 1.07 3.44 -15.03
N ALA A 20 1.47 2.69 -16.06
CA ALA A 20 2.31 1.50 -15.91
C ALA A 20 3.79 1.83 -15.66
N ASP A 21 4.31 2.84 -16.35
CA ASP A 21 5.70 3.27 -16.23
C ASP A 21 5.93 3.98 -14.88
N ILE A 22 6.87 3.48 -14.07
CA ILE A 22 7.07 3.96 -12.70
C ILE A 22 7.65 5.38 -12.67
N ASP A 23 8.50 5.75 -13.64
CA ASP A 23 9.06 7.10 -13.71
C ASP A 23 7.98 8.13 -14.06
N ARG A 24 7.13 7.82 -15.05
CA ARG A 24 5.95 8.62 -15.38
C ARG A 24 4.95 8.67 -14.24
N LYS A 25 4.76 7.58 -13.50
CA LYS A 25 3.95 7.55 -12.27
C LYS A 25 4.50 8.51 -11.22
N GLY A 26 5.82 8.63 -11.12
CA GLY A 26 6.49 9.59 -10.26
C GLY A 26 6.11 11.05 -10.53
N LEU A 27 5.70 11.40 -11.76
CA LEU A 27 5.29 12.77 -12.09
C LEU A 27 4.02 13.22 -11.38
N PHE A 28 3.19 12.29 -10.89
CA PHE A 28 2.02 12.63 -10.06
C PHE A 28 2.42 13.04 -8.64
N PHE A 29 3.66 12.73 -8.23
CA PHE A 29 4.19 13.11 -6.94
C PHE A 29 4.89 14.44 -7.04
N SER A 30 4.65 15.31 -6.07
CA SER A 30 5.45 16.48 -5.88
C SER A 30 6.92 16.09 -5.65
N PRO A 31 7.92 16.86 -6.10
CA PRO A 31 9.33 16.58 -5.80
C PRO A 31 9.62 16.36 -4.31
N THR A 32 8.87 17.03 -3.43
CA THR A 32 8.97 16.91 -1.97
C THR A 32 7.87 16.03 -1.36
N CYS A 33 7.25 15.17 -2.16
CA CYS A 33 6.24 14.22 -1.68
C CYS A 33 6.84 13.30 -0.63
N MET A 34 6.10 13.12 0.45
CA MET A 34 6.45 12.26 1.57
C MET A 34 5.57 11.01 1.56
N GLN A 35 6.06 9.92 2.12
CA GLN A 35 5.29 8.70 2.32
C GLN A 35 5.54 8.18 3.73
N ILE A 36 4.46 7.85 4.43
CA ILE A 36 4.44 7.18 5.71
C ILE A 36 3.68 5.87 5.51
N CYS A 37 4.32 4.74 5.78
CA CYS A 37 3.66 3.44 5.89
C CYS A 37 3.62 3.05 7.36
N ARG A 38 2.44 3.15 7.97
CA ARG A 38 2.21 2.84 9.39
C ARG A 38 2.32 1.35 9.73
N PRO A 39 1.87 0.41 8.86
CA PRO A 39 2.04 -1.03 9.10
C PRO A 39 3.50 -1.45 9.26
N ILE A 40 3.73 -2.55 10.00
CA ILE A 40 5.07 -3.11 10.23
C ILE A 40 5.34 -4.19 9.16
N PRO A 41 6.52 -4.19 8.49
CA PRO A 41 7.64 -3.24 8.63
C PRO A 41 7.27 -1.83 8.17
N SER A 42 7.60 -0.83 8.99
CA SER A 42 7.33 0.56 8.64
C SER A 42 8.29 1.02 7.54
N TYR A 43 7.75 1.69 6.53
CA TYR A 43 8.52 2.34 5.47
C TYR A 43 8.22 3.84 5.49
N ALA A 44 9.23 4.66 5.22
CA ALA A 44 9.04 6.08 5.02
C ALA A 44 9.94 6.61 3.90
N ALA A 45 9.44 7.63 3.22
CA ALA A 45 10.21 8.41 2.24
C ALA A 45 9.92 9.88 2.42
N THR A 46 10.94 10.72 2.24
CA THR A 46 10.84 12.17 2.35
C THR A 46 10.95 12.89 1.00
N SER A 47 10.95 12.13 -0.10
CA SER A 47 11.01 12.68 -1.45
C SER A 47 10.37 11.77 -2.49
N ARG A 48 9.96 12.37 -3.61
CA ARG A 48 9.51 11.65 -4.82
C ARG A 48 10.51 10.58 -5.26
N ALA A 49 11.81 10.92 -5.27
CA ALA A 49 12.86 10.00 -5.72
C ALA A 49 12.91 8.75 -4.83
N GLY A 50 12.77 8.91 -3.51
CA GLY A 50 12.69 7.78 -2.57
C GLY A 50 11.48 6.89 -2.83
N ILE A 51 10.30 7.49 -3.03
CA ILE A 51 9.07 6.74 -3.34
C ILE A 51 9.21 5.98 -4.66
N VAL A 52 9.67 6.65 -5.73
CA VAL A 52 9.87 6.03 -7.05
C VAL A 52 10.88 4.89 -6.99
N LYS A 53 11.98 5.07 -6.26
CA LYS A 53 12.97 3.99 -6.06
C LYS A 53 12.31 2.79 -5.40
N TYR A 54 11.58 2.99 -4.31
CA TYR A 54 10.88 1.89 -3.63
C TYR A 54 9.89 1.17 -4.54
N LEU A 55 9.15 1.89 -5.38
CA LEU A 55 8.24 1.26 -6.34
C LEU A 55 8.99 0.38 -7.36
N LYS A 56 10.16 0.83 -7.84
CA LYS A 56 11.02 0.04 -8.74
C LYS A 56 11.58 -1.20 -8.05
N ASP A 57 12.09 -1.02 -6.83
CA ASP A 57 12.60 -2.08 -5.97
C ASP A 57 11.51 -3.15 -5.72
N ALA A 58 10.28 -2.72 -5.38
CA ALA A 58 9.13 -3.61 -5.19
C ALA A 58 8.72 -4.36 -6.46
N GLN A 59 8.84 -3.75 -7.64
CA GLN A 59 8.50 -4.40 -8.91
C GLN A 59 9.41 -5.61 -9.21
N VAL A 60 10.65 -5.59 -8.72
CA VAL A 60 11.62 -6.68 -8.88
C VAL A 60 11.77 -7.55 -7.63
N GLY A 61 10.96 -7.30 -6.59
CA GLY A 61 10.97 -8.05 -5.34
C GLY A 61 12.08 -7.69 -4.35
N ASP A 62 12.78 -6.57 -4.55
CA ASP A 62 13.93 -6.12 -3.75
C ASP A 62 13.54 -5.05 -2.72
N VAL A 63 12.50 -5.29 -1.92
CA VAL A 63 12.10 -4.35 -0.87
C VAL A 63 12.92 -4.58 0.40
N PRO A 64 13.65 -3.56 0.92
CA PRO A 64 14.32 -3.66 2.20
C PRO A 64 13.28 -3.65 3.33
N VAL A 65 12.73 -4.82 3.62
CA VAL A 65 12.01 -5.09 4.85
C VAL A 65 13.06 -5.29 5.93
N ALA A 66 13.07 -4.43 6.96
CA ALA A 66 13.80 -4.71 8.17
C ALA A 66 13.21 -5.99 8.78
N ASN A 67 13.85 -7.15 8.54
CA ASN A 67 13.50 -8.42 9.15
C ASN A 67 13.81 -8.34 10.65
N THR A 68 12.92 -7.79 11.46
CA THR A 68 12.90 -8.05 12.91
C THR A 68 12.25 -9.41 13.13
N SER A 69 12.97 -10.47 12.79
CA SER A 69 12.67 -11.84 13.19
C SER A 69 13.96 -12.57 13.60
N GLU A 70 14.75 -11.95 14.47
CA GLU A 70 15.76 -12.63 15.28
C GLU A 70 15.73 -12.04 16.69
N SER A 71 15.10 -12.79 17.60
CA SER A 71 15.28 -12.87 19.06
C SER A 71 13.94 -13.11 19.78
N SER A 72 13.36 -14.29 19.52
CA SER A 72 12.41 -14.90 20.45
C SER A 72 13.07 -16.12 21.11
N GLU A 73 14.24 -15.95 21.69
CA GLU A 73 14.85 -16.92 22.61
C GLU A 73 15.62 -16.14 23.68
N GLU A 74 14.92 -15.64 24.70
CA GLU A 74 15.49 -15.47 26.06
C GLU A 74 14.43 -15.01 27.07
N VAL A 75 13.37 -15.82 27.28
CA VAL A 75 12.78 -15.99 28.63
C VAL A 75 12.13 -17.37 28.67
N ARG A 76 12.80 -18.36 29.26
CA ARG A 76 12.19 -19.34 30.19
C ARG A 76 13.26 -20.23 30.80
N GLU A 77 13.63 -19.82 31.99
CA GLU A 77 14.46 -20.50 32.96
C GLU A 77 13.81 -21.82 33.44
N ALA A 78 14.68 -22.83 33.55
CA ALA A 78 14.67 -23.97 34.47
C ALA A 78 13.33 -24.63 34.88
N LYS A 79 13.17 -25.90 34.49
CA LYS A 79 13.11 -27.07 35.43
C LYS A 79 13.00 -28.40 34.67
N LYS A 80 14.13 -29.13 34.71
CA LYS A 80 14.31 -30.52 35.19
C LYS A 80 13.45 -31.68 34.63
N ASN A 81 14.18 -32.77 34.36
CA ASN A 81 13.80 -34.20 34.25
C ASN A 81 13.69 -34.68 32.79
N GLU A 82 14.78 -35.17 32.17
CA GLU A 82 15.37 -36.52 32.34
C GLU A 82 14.35 -37.64 32.10
N THR A 83 14.32 -38.20 30.88
CA THR A 83 14.18 -39.65 30.60
C THR A 83 14.51 -39.92 29.12
N THR A 84 15.59 -40.68 28.93
CA THR A 84 16.08 -41.24 27.67
C THR A 84 15.29 -42.48 27.26
N ILE A 85 14.71 -42.56 26.04
CA ILE A 85 14.47 -43.84 25.34
C ILE A 85 14.75 -43.76 23.83
N LYS A 86 15.91 -44.32 23.47
CA LYS A 86 16.27 -45.16 22.31
C LYS A 86 15.40 -45.17 21.05
N ARG A 87 16.05 -44.80 19.94
CA ARG A 87 15.77 -45.25 18.56
C ARG A 87 16.16 -46.72 18.36
N LYS A 88 15.37 -47.47 17.58
CA LYS A 88 15.86 -48.48 16.62
C LYS A 88 14.91 -48.60 15.41
N PRO A 89 15.43 -48.86 14.20
CA PRO A 89 14.69 -48.93 12.93
C PRO A 89 14.44 -50.38 12.45
N VAL A 90 13.36 -50.64 11.71
CA VAL A 90 13.13 -51.83 10.84
C VAL A 90 12.04 -51.41 9.83
N ALA A 91 12.34 -51.16 8.55
CA ALA A 91 12.47 -52.05 7.37
C ALA A 91 11.18 -52.14 6.50
N THR A 92 11.30 -51.56 5.31
CA THR A 92 10.93 -52.01 3.95
C THR A 92 9.88 -53.11 3.76
N VAL A 93 8.88 -52.88 2.89
CA VAL A 93 8.47 -53.79 1.76
C VAL A 93 7.67 -53.01 0.67
N GLN A 94 8.19 -53.06 -0.56
CA GLN A 94 7.60 -53.18 -1.93
C GLN A 94 6.31 -52.39 -2.28
N GLN A 95 6.30 -51.48 -3.26
CA GLN A 95 6.44 -51.63 -4.72
C GLN A 95 5.30 -52.41 -5.39
N GLN A 96 4.40 -51.71 -6.10
CA GLN A 96 3.76 -52.22 -7.32
C GLN A 96 3.17 -51.09 -8.17
N ALA A 97 3.40 -51.22 -9.48
CA ALA A 97 3.00 -50.31 -10.54
C ALA A 97 1.55 -50.55 -10.96
N GLY A 98 0.86 -49.47 -11.35
CA GLY A 98 -0.42 -49.51 -12.02
C GLY A 98 -0.62 -48.25 -12.83
N LYS A 99 -0.45 -48.35 -14.16
CA LYS A 99 -0.96 -47.39 -15.14
C LYS A 99 -2.49 -47.35 -14.98
N ASN A 100 -3.10 -46.16 -15.01
CA ASN A 100 -4.28 -45.85 -15.81
C ASN A 100 -4.63 -44.36 -15.73
N GLU A 101 -4.75 -43.78 -16.92
CA GLU A 101 -5.75 -42.78 -17.34
C GLU A 101 -5.77 -41.42 -16.66
N ALA A 102 -5.44 -40.41 -17.47
CA ALA A 102 -5.59 -39.00 -17.19
C ALA A 102 -7.08 -38.65 -16.96
N PRO A 103 -7.43 -37.95 -15.88
CA PRO A 103 -8.61 -37.12 -15.89
C PRO A 103 -8.25 -35.80 -16.58
N GLU A 104 -9.03 -35.46 -17.61
CA GLU A 104 -9.05 -34.15 -18.24
C GLU A 104 -9.11 -33.07 -17.16
N SER A 105 -7.98 -32.38 -16.96
CA SER A 105 -7.91 -31.16 -16.19
C SER A 105 -8.70 -30.11 -16.97
N SER A 106 -10.01 -30.01 -16.71
CA SER A 106 -10.75 -28.82 -17.06
C SER A 106 -10.15 -27.67 -16.26
N CYS A 107 -9.27 -26.93 -16.93
CA CYS A 107 -8.71 -25.71 -16.43
C CYS A 107 -9.87 -24.72 -16.30
N ILE A 108 -10.59 -24.76 -15.18
CA ILE A 108 -11.38 -23.61 -14.74
C ILE A 108 -10.34 -22.52 -14.50
N GLU A 109 -10.13 -21.66 -15.51
CA GLU A 109 -9.35 -20.45 -15.33
C GLU A 109 -9.99 -19.70 -14.17
N LYS A 110 -9.28 -19.65 -13.04
CA LYS A 110 -9.70 -18.81 -11.92
C LYS A 110 -9.86 -17.39 -12.49
N PRO A 111 -10.99 -16.70 -12.25
CA PRO A 111 -11.16 -15.33 -12.71
C PRO A 111 -9.97 -14.51 -12.22
N LYS A 112 -9.30 -13.82 -13.15
CA LYS A 112 -8.15 -12.97 -12.82
C LYS A 112 -8.60 -11.95 -11.78
N SER A 113 -8.08 -12.08 -10.57
CA SER A 113 -8.37 -11.20 -9.45
C SER A 113 -8.00 -9.77 -9.83
N ARG A 114 -8.96 -8.85 -9.80
CA ARG A 114 -8.80 -7.49 -10.34
C ARG A 114 -8.67 -6.49 -9.19
N GLY A 115 -7.64 -5.65 -9.22
CA GLY A 115 -7.49 -4.60 -8.22
C GLY A 115 -8.50 -3.48 -8.44
N VAL A 116 -9.32 -3.17 -7.44
CA VAL A 116 -10.35 -2.13 -7.42
C VAL A 116 -10.07 -1.12 -6.30
N TYR A 117 -10.75 0.03 -6.34
CA TYR A 117 -10.62 1.05 -5.31
C TYR A 117 -11.85 1.96 -5.19
N THR A 118 -12.00 2.62 -4.06
CA THR A 118 -12.86 3.81 -3.89
C THR A 118 -12.01 5.03 -3.61
N ILE A 119 -12.55 6.21 -3.93
CA ILE A 119 -11.90 7.49 -3.61
C ILE A 119 -12.94 8.55 -3.25
N ARG A 120 -12.69 9.25 -2.15
CA ARG A 120 -13.53 10.37 -1.68
C ARG A 120 -12.69 11.40 -0.92
N PRO A 121 -13.19 12.63 -0.69
CA PRO A 121 -12.56 13.56 0.23
C PRO A 121 -12.45 12.99 1.66
N LEU A 122 -11.45 13.45 2.40
CA LEU A 122 -11.36 13.16 3.84
C LEU A 122 -12.50 13.83 4.60
N HIS A 123 -13.12 13.09 5.53
CA HIS A 123 -13.99 13.68 6.53
C HIS A 123 -13.19 14.57 7.49
N ALA A 124 -13.88 15.50 8.16
CA ALA A 124 -13.23 16.43 9.09
C ALA A 124 -12.38 15.71 10.17
N ALA A 125 -12.87 14.57 10.70
CA ALA A 125 -12.14 13.76 11.67
C ALA A 125 -10.93 13.01 11.08
N GLU A 126 -10.87 12.83 9.77
CA GLU A 126 -9.76 12.16 9.08
C GLU A 126 -8.65 13.14 8.67
N GLN A 127 -8.87 14.45 8.81
CA GLN A 127 -7.87 15.48 8.48
C GLN A 127 -6.76 15.61 9.53
N GLU A 128 -6.84 14.85 10.63
CA GLU A 128 -5.79 14.78 11.64
C GLU A 128 -4.66 13.86 11.16
N PHE A 129 -3.45 14.42 11.12
CA PHE A 129 -2.24 13.63 10.93
C PHE A 129 -1.98 12.78 12.19
N SER A 130 -1.35 11.61 12.02
CA SER A 130 -1.08 10.63 13.09
C SER A 130 -0.31 11.18 14.31
N VAL A 131 0.12 10.31 15.22
CA VAL A 131 0.95 10.69 16.37
C VAL A 131 2.41 10.95 15.98
N ASN A 132 3.16 11.65 16.86
CA ASN A 132 4.57 11.99 16.66
C ASN A 132 5.46 10.79 16.30
N THR A 133 5.22 9.62 16.89
CA THR A 133 6.03 8.42 16.62
C THR A 133 5.92 7.95 15.16
N ILE A 134 4.78 8.20 14.52
CA ILE A 134 4.53 7.86 13.12
C ILE A 134 5.10 8.95 12.20
N THR A 135 4.82 10.23 12.47
CA THR A 135 5.25 11.33 11.60
C THR A 135 6.74 11.64 11.70
N ALA A 136 7.41 11.26 12.80
CA ALA A 136 8.85 11.41 12.96
C ALA A 136 9.64 10.67 11.86
N SER A 137 9.08 9.62 11.25
CA SER A 137 9.69 8.88 10.14
C SER A 137 9.91 9.75 8.88
N VAL A 138 9.16 10.84 8.73
CA VAL A 138 9.35 11.84 7.67
C VAL A 138 9.96 13.15 8.20
N GLY A 139 10.44 13.15 9.46
CA GLY A 139 11.11 14.29 10.07
C GLY A 139 10.20 15.45 10.48
N LEU A 140 8.89 15.22 10.57
CA LEU A 140 7.90 16.25 10.92
C LEU A 140 7.02 15.83 12.08
N THR A 141 6.54 16.82 12.83
CA THR A 141 5.48 16.63 13.83
C THR A 141 4.10 16.77 13.18
N PRO A 142 3.02 16.24 13.80
CA PRO A 142 1.66 16.41 13.30
C PRO A 142 1.28 17.89 13.23
N ALA A 143 1.68 18.70 14.21
CA ALA A 143 1.44 20.15 14.20
C ALA A 143 2.09 20.85 12.99
N GLN A 144 3.31 20.45 12.61
CA GLN A 144 3.96 20.97 11.40
C GLN A 144 3.27 20.52 10.12
N LEU A 145 2.76 19.29 10.05
CA LEU A 145 1.97 18.81 8.91
C LEU A 145 0.64 19.57 8.78
N ILE A 146 -0.06 19.83 9.90
CA ILE A 146 -1.26 20.67 9.92
C ILE A 146 -0.95 22.09 9.45
N GLN A 147 0.15 22.66 9.92
CA GLN A 147 0.52 24.01 9.50
C GLN A 147 0.81 24.04 7.99
N ARG A 148 1.58 23.07 7.51
CA ARG A 148 1.95 22.96 6.10
C ARG A 148 0.74 22.72 5.19
N SER A 149 -0.22 21.89 5.63
CA SER A 149 -1.44 21.64 4.87
C SER A 149 -2.30 22.89 4.71
N LYS A 150 -2.29 23.79 5.69
CA LYS A 150 -2.94 25.10 5.61
C LYS A 150 -2.17 26.07 4.72
N ASP A 151 -0.84 26.16 4.90
CA ASP A 151 0.00 27.11 4.16
C ASP A 151 0.06 26.81 2.66
N GLU A 152 -0.10 25.54 2.28
CA GLU A 152 0.00 25.07 0.91
C GLU A 152 -1.35 24.60 0.34
N ASP A 153 -2.47 24.91 1.01
CA ASP A 153 -3.84 24.58 0.59
C ASP A 153 -4.04 23.11 0.19
N TRP A 154 -3.63 22.18 1.05
CA TRP A 154 -3.74 20.75 0.75
C TRP A 154 -5.19 20.27 0.73
N ILE A 155 -5.49 19.38 -0.23
CA ILE A 155 -6.74 18.63 -0.31
C ILE A 155 -6.43 17.17 0.01
N GLY A 156 -7.10 16.63 1.03
CA GLY A 156 -6.98 15.24 1.43
C GLY A 156 -8.05 14.36 0.80
N MET A 157 -7.64 13.20 0.28
CA MET A 157 -8.51 12.17 -0.27
C MET A 157 -8.28 10.84 0.45
N ARG A 158 -9.36 10.19 0.86
CA ARG A 158 -9.36 8.79 1.30
C ARG A 158 -9.40 7.89 0.09
N VAL A 159 -8.53 6.89 0.07
CA VAL A 159 -8.57 5.79 -0.89
C VAL A 159 -8.47 4.47 -0.16
N ASP A 160 -9.42 3.59 -0.42
CA ASP A 160 -9.33 2.19 -0.04
C ASP A 160 -9.14 1.37 -1.31
N LEU A 161 -8.11 0.52 -1.34
CA LEU A 161 -7.77 -0.35 -2.47
C LEU A 161 -7.87 -1.80 -2.03
N TRP A 162 -8.47 -2.65 -2.85
CA TRP A 162 -8.47 -4.08 -2.60
C TRP A 162 -8.49 -4.89 -3.88
N THR A 163 -8.28 -6.18 -3.74
CA THR A 163 -8.47 -7.11 -4.86
C THR A 163 -9.90 -7.64 -4.83
N ASP A 164 -10.60 -7.49 -5.95
CA ASP A 164 -11.93 -8.07 -6.16
C ASP A 164 -11.80 -9.59 -6.32
N GLY A 165 -12.60 -10.35 -5.58
CA GLY A 165 -12.42 -11.78 -5.38
C GLY A 165 -13.05 -12.31 -4.08
N ALA A 166 -12.71 -13.55 -3.72
CA ALA A 166 -13.24 -14.21 -2.52
C ALA A 166 -12.97 -13.36 -1.26
N PRO A 167 -13.90 -13.32 -0.28
CA PRO A 167 -13.78 -12.46 0.91
C PRO A 167 -12.47 -12.68 1.70
N ASP A 168 -11.95 -13.90 1.66
CA ASP A 168 -10.83 -14.36 2.47
C ASP A 168 -9.47 -14.26 1.73
N GLU A 169 -9.51 -13.87 0.45
CA GLU A 169 -8.35 -13.82 -0.44
C GLU A 169 -8.21 -12.40 -1.00
N GLY A 170 -7.50 -11.52 -0.30
CA GLY A 170 -7.25 -10.18 -0.81
C GLY A 170 -6.48 -9.27 0.14
N LEU A 171 -5.61 -8.44 -0.45
CA LEU A 171 -4.96 -7.34 0.25
C LEU A 171 -5.88 -6.12 0.23
N LEU A 172 -6.19 -5.57 1.39
CA LEU A 172 -6.80 -4.26 1.57
C LEU A 172 -5.73 -3.25 1.99
N VAL A 173 -5.74 -2.10 1.34
CA VAL A 173 -4.86 -0.97 1.62
C VAL A 173 -5.72 0.27 1.85
N LYS A 174 -5.58 0.92 3.00
CA LYS A 174 -6.28 2.18 3.31
C LYS A 174 -5.26 3.31 3.37
N VAL A 175 -5.45 4.33 2.53
CA VAL A 175 -4.48 5.41 2.34
C VAL A 175 -5.18 6.76 2.41
N GLN A 176 -4.56 7.72 3.08
CA GLN A 176 -4.87 9.13 2.89
C GLN A 176 -3.84 9.74 1.95
N TYR A 177 -4.30 10.20 0.80
CA TYR A 177 -3.48 10.95 -0.15
C TYR A 177 -3.77 12.43 0.02
N TRP A 178 -2.71 13.21 0.25
CA TRP A 178 -2.78 14.65 0.29
C TRP A 178 -2.24 15.23 -1.00
N TRP A 179 -2.94 16.23 -1.51
CA TRP A 179 -2.65 16.86 -2.79
C TRP A 179 -2.49 18.36 -2.59
N ARG A 180 -1.59 18.97 -3.35
CA ARG A 180 -1.51 20.44 -3.44
C ARG A 180 -1.36 20.87 -4.88
N LYS A 181 -1.74 22.12 -5.15
CA LYS A 181 -1.52 22.73 -6.45
C LYS A 181 -0.14 23.39 -6.46
N GLU A 182 0.71 23.02 -7.42
CA GLU A 182 2.06 23.56 -7.53
C GLU A 182 2.42 23.86 -8.99
N ASP A 183 3.51 24.59 -9.20
CA ASP A 183 4.01 24.90 -10.55
C ASP A 183 4.58 23.63 -11.20
N ALA A 184 4.06 23.30 -12.39
CA ALA A 184 4.55 22.22 -13.20
C ALA A 184 5.95 22.56 -13.74
N LYS A 185 6.93 21.72 -13.44
CA LYS A 185 8.29 21.90 -13.94
C LYS A 185 8.35 21.62 -15.44
N PRO A 186 9.27 22.26 -16.19
CA PRO A 186 9.49 21.92 -17.60
C PRO A 186 9.74 20.42 -17.78
N GLY A 187 8.97 19.78 -18.66
CA GLY A 187 9.04 18.33 -18.91
C GLY A 187 8.27 17.45 -17.92
N GLU A 188 7.65 18.01 -16.88
CA GLU A 188 6.83 17.29 -15.89
C GLU A 188 5.32 17.61 -16.00
N ALA A 189 4.91 18.22 -17.11
CA ALA A 189 3.51 18.57 -17.35
C ALA A 189 2.66 17.29 -17.49
N LEU A 190 1.53 17.27 -16.79
CA LEU A 190 0.53 16.21 -16.87
C LEU A 190 -0.75 16.73 -17.52
N GLU A 191 -1.54 15.79 -18.03
CA GLU A 191 -2.91 16.10 -18.45
C GLU A 191 -3.71 16.62 -17.26
N GLY A 192 -4.41 17.74 -17.45
CA GLY A 192 -5.11 18.46 -16.37
C GLY A 192 -4.30 19.59 -15.71
N ASP A 193 -3.02 19.79 -16.09
CA ASP A 193 -2.28 20.98 -15.70
C ASP A 193 -2.80 22.21 -16.47
N GLU A 194 -3.08 23.28 -15.74
CA GLU A 194 -3.62 24.52 -16.31
C GLU A 194 -2.68 25.69 -16.02
N LYS A 195 -2.34 26.46 -17.07
CA LYS A 195 -1.49 27.65 -16.95
C LYS A 195 -0.16 27.38 -16.25
N GLY A 196 0.41 26.18 -16.46
CA GLY A 196 1.67 25.77 -15.83
C GLY A 196 1.55 25.39 -14.35
N LYS A 197 0.35 25.21 -13.81
CA LYS A 197 0.10 24.70 -12.46
C LYS A 197 -0.66 23.38 -12.52
N GLY A 198 -0.29 22.45 -11.65
CA GLY A 198 -0.85 21.11 -11.59
C GLY A 198 -1.10 20.67 -10.16
N TRP A 199 -2.06 19.76 -9.99
CA TRP A 199 -2.22 19.06 -8.71
C TRP A 199 -1.23 17.91 -8.65
N ARG A 200 -0.55 17.79 -7.50
CA ARG A 200 0.43 16.74 -7.23
C ARG A 200 0.21 16.19 -5.83
N GLN A 201 0.45 14.88 -5.66
CA GLN A 201 0.44 14.23 -4.36
C GLN A 201 1.64 14.74 -3.55
N CYS A 202 1.42 15.18 -2.32
CA CYS A 202 2.46 15.74 -1.45
C CYS A 202 2.68 14.94 -0.17
N LEU A 203 1.72 14.10 0.23
CA LEU A 203 1.90 13.14 1.31
C LEU A 203 1.02 11.90 1.06
N HIS A 204 1.62 10.72 1.18
CA HIS A 204 0.91 9.44 1.26
C HIS A 204 0.97 8.94 2.70
N ASP A 205 -0.18 8.73 3.32
CA ASP A 205 -0.28 8.14 4.66
C ASP A 205 -1.02 6.80 4.56
N ILE A 206 -0.23 5.72 4.44
CA ILE A 206 -0.74 4.35 4.34
C ILE A 206 -1.02 3.87 5.76
N MET A 207 -2.31 3.85 6.12
CA MET A 207 -2.78 3.58 7.47
C MET A 207 -2.98 2.09 7.74
N TYR A 208 -3.33 1.34 6.70
CA TYR A 208 -3.64 -0.08 6.80
C TYR A 208 -3.11 -0.81 5.58
N LEU A 209 -2.54 -1.99 5.82
CA LEU A 209 -2.08 -2.94 4.81
C LEU A 209 -2.28 -4.33 5.41
N GLY A 210 -3.26 -5.08 4.93
CA GLY A 210 -3.61 -6.37 5.52
C GLY A 210 -4.74 -7.08 4.79
N PRO A 211 -5.28 -8.17 5.36
CA PRO A 211 -6.46 -8.83 4.82
C PRO A 211 -7.66 -7.88 4.72
N LYS A 212 -8.61 -8.25 3.87
CA LYS A 212 -9.93 -7.62 3.86
C LYS A 212 -10.57 -7.66 5.25
N ASP A 213 -11.15 -6.54 5.67
CA ASP A 213 -11.80 -6.38 6.97
C ASP A 213 -13.31 -6.15 6.86
N GLY A 214 -13.85 -6.22 5.63
CA GLY A 214 -15.27 -6.06 5.34
C GLY A 214 -15.70 -4.60 5.17
N SER A 215 -14.79 -3.64 5.37
CA SER A 215 -15.07 -2.22 5.17
C SER A 215 -14.86 -1.76 3.72
N GLU A 216 -14.57 -2.68 2.80
CA GLU A 216 -14.28 -2.34 1.41
C GLU A 216 -15.53 -1.82 0.70
N GLY A 217 -15.44 -0.65 0.07
CA GLY A 217 -16.59 -0.08 -0.64
C GLY A 217 -17.74 0.38 0.27
N GLU A 218 -17.48 0.55 1.57
CA GLU A 218 -18.43 1.18 2.49
C GLU A 218 -18.84 2.58 2.02
N GLU A 219 -19.93 3.10 2.60
CA GLU A 219 -20.53 4.42 2.29
C GLU A 219 -21.24 4.52 0.93
N GLY A 220 -21.42 3.40 0.21
CA GLY A 220 -22.12 3.39 -1.08
C GLY A 220 -21.35 4.15 -2.17
N LEU A 221 -20.03 4.20 -2.05
CA LEU A 221 -19.14 4.84 -3.01
C LEU A 221 -19.07 4.04 -4.31
N GLU A 222 -18.85 4.76 -5.40
CA GLU A 222 -18.53 4.15 -6.69
C GLU A 222 -17.21 3.38 -6.59
N VAL A 223 -17.27 2.07 -6.84
CA VAL A 223 -16.10 1.21 -6.96
C VAL A 223 -15.52 1.36 -8.36
N LEU A 224 -14.24 1.68 -8.42
CA LEU A 224 -13.47 1.91 -9.63
C LEU A 224 -12.40 0.84 -9.80
N GLU A 225 -11.84 0.77 -11.01
CA GLU A 225 -10.71 -0.08 -11.39
C GLU A 225 -9.57 0.81 -11.84
#